data_AF-A0A9P6HQ70-F1
#
_entry.id   AF-A0A9P6HQ70-F1
#
_cell.length_a   1.000
_cell.length_b   1.000
_cell.length_c   1.000
_cell.angle_alpha   90.00
_cell.angle_beta   90.00
_cell.angle_gamma   90.00
#
_symmetry.space_group_name_H-M   'P 1'
#
loop_
_entity.id
_entity.type
_entity.pdbx_description
1 polymer ?
#
loop_
_entity_poly.entity_id
_entity_poly.type
_entity_poly.pdbx_seq_one_letter_code
_entity_poly.pdbx_strand_id
1 'polypeptide(L)'
;MAARLTRLRVIGLYKDLQRLGRDYPDPSYDYNGRMRRLFEKNRHLKTEDEINQAIRLGEFIKQETLALYTLRKYRHLKRMYSDPPTPPPQAQQHPNT
;
A
#
# COMPACT_ATOMS: atom_id res chain seq x y z
N MET A 1 30.43 10.35 8.86
CA MET A 1 29.14 10.38 9.58
C MET A 1 27.95 10.13 8.65
N ALA A 2 27.83 10.86 7.53
CA ALA A 2 26.73 10.71 6.56
C ALA A 2 26.50 9.26 6.07
N ALA A 3 27.54 8.55 5.62
CA ALA A 3 27.41 7.17 5.11
C ALA A 3 26.78 6.16 6.10
N ARG A 4 27.00 6.33 7.41
CA ARG A 4 26.41 5.44 8.44
C ARG A 4 24.91 5.71 8.61
N LEU A 5 24.51 6.97 8.54
CA LEU A 5 23.11 7.40 8.59
C LEU A 5 22.35 6.89 7.36
N THR A 6 22.97 6.98 6.17
CA THR A 6 22.39 6.49 4.92
C THR A 6 22.19 4.97 4.95
N ARG A 7 23.18 4.21 5.44
CA ARG A 7 23.05 2.75 5.60
C ARG A 7 21.91 2.35 6.53
N LEU A 8 21.76 3.02 7.67
CA LEU A 8 20.68 2.75 8.61
C LEU A 8 19.31 3.07 8.01
N ARG A 9 19.21 4.18 7.27
CA ARG A 9 17.99 4.57 6.54
C ARG A 9 17.58 3.52 5.52
N VAL A 10 18.53 3.02 4.71
CA VAL A 10 18.29 1.96 3.72
C VAL A 10 17.82 0.66 4.38
N ILE A 11 18.43 0.25 5.49
CA ILE A 11 18.03 -0.96 6.23
C ILE A 11 16.62 -0.80 6.81
N GLY A 12 16.30 0.37 7.37
CA GLY A 12 14.95 0.68 7.87
C GLY A 12 13.91 0.60 6.76
N LEU A 13 14.20 1.24 5.62
CA LEU A 13 13.33 1.24 4.44
C LEU A 13 13.08 -0.17 3.91
N TYR A 14 14.13 -1.01 3.86
CA TYR A 14 14.01 -2.41 3.45
C TYR A 14 13.05 -3.20 4.36
N LYS A 15 13.18 -3.06 5.68
CA LYS A 15 12.31 -3.73 6.66
C LYS A 15 10.87 -3.24 6.56
N ASP A 16 10.67 -1.93 6.37
CA ASP A 16 9.34 -1.35 6.19
C ASP A 16 8.65 -1.91 4.96
N LEU A 17 9.34 -1.90 3.81
CA LEU A 17 8.79 -2.41 2.56
C LEU A 17 8.53 -3.92 2.64
N GLN A 18 9.45 -4.69 3.22
CA GLN A 18 9.24 -6.13 3.40
C GLN A 18 8.07 -6.46 4.33
N ARG A 19 7.83 -5.65 5.37
CA ARG A 19 6.65 -5.79 6.23
C ARG A 19 5.37 -5.46 5.44
N LEU A 20 5.38 -4.36 4.68
CA LEU A 20 4.23 -3.99 3.84
C LEU A 20 3.91 -5.09 2.84
N GLY A 21 4.90 -5.75 2.23
CA GLY A 21 4.69 -6.82 1.27
C GLY A 21 3.83 -8.00 1.77
N ARG A 22 3.68 -8.20 3.08
CA ARG A 22 2.82 -9.24 3.67
C ARG A 22 1.33 -8.95 3.49
N ASP A 23 0.97 -7.68 3.51
CA ASP A 23 -0.43 -7.23 3.45
C ASP A 23 -0.88 -6.96 2.00
N TYR A 24 0.01 -7.17 1.01
CA TYR A 24 -0.19 -6.78 -0.38
C TYR A 24 -1.43 -7.48 -0.95
N PRO A 25 -2.35 -6.75 -1.63
CA PRO A 25 -3.65 -7.31 -2.00
C PRO A 25 -3.58 -8.47 -3.01
N ASP A 26 -2.51 -8.54 -3.80
CA ASP A 26 -2.31 -9.55 -4.83
C ASP A 26 -1.19 -10.54 -4.45
N PRO A 27 -1.52 -11.79 -4.10
CA PRO A 27 -0.52 -12.80 -3.74
C PRO A 27 0.35 -13.25 -4.92
N SER A 28 -0.11 -13.06 -6.16
CA SER A 28 0.62 -13.47 -7.37
C SER A 28 1.69 -12.46 -7.80
N TYR A 29 1.68 -11.25 -7.24
CA TYR A 29 2.55 -10.14 -7.69
C TYR A 29 4.05 -10.34 -7.39
N ASP A 30 4.40 -11.28 -6.49
CA ASP A 30 5.78 -11.49 -5.98
C ASP A 30 6.41 -10.17 -5.48
N TYR A 31 5.71 -9.47 -4.58
CA TYR A 31 6.16 -8.18 -4.05
C TYR A 31 7.57 -8.29 -3.43
N ASN A 32 7.77 -9.27 -2.56
CA ASN A 32 9.03 -9.46 -1.84
C ASN A 32 10.19 -9.81 -2.78
N GLY A 33 9.97 -10.63 -3.80
CA GLY A 33 10.99 -10.94 -4.80
C GLY A 33 11.35 -9.72 -5.65
N ARG A 34 10.37 -8.92 -6.07
CA ARG A 34 10.63 -7.65 -6.79
C ARG A 34 11.43 -6.67 -5.93
N MET A 35 11.05 -6.52 -4.67
CA MET A 35 11.75 -5.70 -3.69
C MET A 35 13.19 -6.13 -3.50
N ARG A 36 13.42 -7.43 -3.30
CA ARG A 36 14.78 -7.99 -3.19
C ARG A 36 15.62 -7.67 -4.43
N ARG A 37 15.07 -7.92 -5.62
CA ARG A 37 15.74 -7.62 -6.90
C ARG A 37 16.07 -6.12 -7.04
N LEU A 38 15.19 -5.23 -6.58
CA LEU A 38 15.43 -3.78 -6.59
C LEU A 38 16.64 -3.41 -5.74
N PHE A 39 16.75 -3.93 -4.51
CA PHE A 39 17.88 -3.65 -3.62
C PHE A 39 19.18 -4.31 -4.12
N GLU A 40 19.08 -5.51 -4.68
CA GLU A 40 20.24 -6.20 -5.27
C GLU A 40 20.80 -5.42 -6.47
N LYS A 41 19.94 -4.88 -7.35
CA LYS A 41 20.38 -4.04 -8.48
C LYS A 41 21.12 -2.77 -8.04
N ASN A 42 20.71 -2.19 -6.92
CA ASN A 42 21.28 -0.93 -6.39
C ASN A 42 22.42 -1.15 -5.38
N ARG A 43 22.91 -2.38 -5.17
CA ARG A 43 23.92 -2.69 -4.14
C ARG A 43 25.29 -2.05 -4.37
N HIS A 44 25.58 -1.65 -5.61
CA HIS A 44 26.89 -1.14 -6.04
C HIS A 44 26.92 0.39 -6.14
N LEU A 45 25.84 1.08 -5.79
CA LEU A 45 25.80 2.55 -5.76
C LEU A 45 26.82 3.07 -4.74
N LYS A 46 27.62 4.06 -5.16
CA LYS A 46 28.69 4.65 -4.34
C LYS A 46 28.50 6.15 -4.12
N THR A 47 27.81 6.82 -5.03
CA THR A 47 27.60 8.26 -4.99
C THR A 47 26.42 8.59 -4.08
N GLU A 48 26.57 9.62 -3.25
CA GLU A 48 25.54 10.03 -2.30
C GLU A 48 24.22 10.41 -2.99
N ASP A 49 24.30 11.09 -4.14
CA ASP A 49 23.12 11.48 -4.93
C ASP A 49 22.34 10.28 -5.47
N GLU A 50 23.04 9.27 -5.99
CA GLU A 50 22.43 8.04 -6.49
C GLU A 50 21.73 7.27 -5.36
N ILE A 51 22.38 7.19 -4.19
CA ILE A 51 21.80 6.52 -3.03
C ILE A 51 20.56 7.27 -2.54
N ASN A 52 20.61 8.61 -2.49
CA ASN A 52 19.47 9.43 -2.13
C ASN A 52 18.32 9.30 -3.12
N GLN A 53 18.60 9.17 -4.42
CA GLN A 53 17.60 8.91 -5.44
C GLN A 53 16.97 7.51 -5.29
N ALA A 54 17.76 6.48 -5.02
CA ALA A 54 17.26 5.14 -4.74
C ALA A 54 16.39 5.08 -3.48
N ILE A 55 16.78 5.80 -2.42
CA ILE A 55 15.98 5.93 -1.20
C ILE A 55 14.65 6.62 -1.50
N ARG A 56 14.65 7.73 -2.26
CA ARG A 56 13.42 8.44 -2.67
C ARG A 56 12.48 7.53 -3.45
N LEU A 57 13.01 6.71 -4.36
CA LEU A 57 12.22 5.71 -5.08
C LEU A 57 11.60 4.68 -4.13
N GLY A 58 12.36 4.16 -3.15
CA GLY A 58 11.82 3.23 -2.17
C GLY A 58 10.76 3.85 -1.26
N GLU A 59 10.91 5.12 -0.87
CA GLU A 59 9.89 5.88 -0.13
C GLU A 59 8.62 6.08 -0.95
N PHE A 60 8.75 6.37 -2.24
CA PHE A 60 7.61 6.44 -3.15
C PHE A 60 6.85 5.10 -3.22
N ILE A 61 7.56 3.98 -3.41
CA ILE A 61 6.95 2.64 -3.42
C ILE A 61 6.22 2.34 -2.10
N LYS A 62 6.78 2.77 -0.96
CA LYS A 62 6.15 2.63 0.36
C LYS A 62 4.80 3.36 0.39
N GLN A 63 4.76 4.61 -0.09
CA GLN A 63 3.53 5.41 -0.12
C GLN A 63 2.48 4.83 -1.07
N GLU A 64 2.87 4.40 -2.26
CA GLU A 64 1.97 3.72 -3.21
C GLU A 64 1.37 2.44 -2.61
N THR A 65 2.20 1.65 -1.91
CA THR A 65 1.73 0.41 -1.26
C THR A 65 0.72 0.72 -0.15
N LEU A 66 0.96 1.75 0.66
CA LEU A 66 0.01 2.21 1.67
C LEU A 66 -1.29 2.74 1.05
N ALA A 67 -1.21 3.49 -0.05
CA ALA A 67 -2.36 3.99 -0.78
C ALA A 67 -3.22 2.84 -1.33
N LEU A 68 -2.60 1.76 -1.82
CA LEU A 68 -3.34 0.56 -2.22
C LEU A 68 -4.11 -0.07 -1.05
N TYR A 69 -3.54 -0.07 0.16
CA TYR A 69 -4.26 -0.55 1.36
C TYR A 69 -5.44 0.32 1.73
N THR A 70 -5.28 1.64 1.74
CA THR A 70 -6.38 2.56 2.05
C THR A 70 -7.49 2.43 1.00
N LEU A 71 -7.13 2.30 -0.28
CA LEU A 71 -8.09 2.14 -1.37
C LEU A 71 -8.85 0.82 -1.28
N ARG A 72 -8.19 -0.28 -0.92
CA ARG A 72 -8.86 -1.58 -0.67
C ARG A 72 -9.87 -1.46 0.47
N LYS A 73 -9.48 -0.85 1.59
CA LYS A 73 -10.35 -0.62 2.75
C LYS A 73 -11.55 0.27 2.38
N TYR A 74 -11.30 1.36 1.66
CA TYR A 74 -12.35 2.25 1.18
C TYR A 74 -13.35 1.54 0.26
N ARG A 75 -12.86 0.76 -0.71
CA ARG A 75 -13.73 -0.03 -1.61
C ARG A 75 -14.61 -1.00 -0.85
N HIS A 76 -14.08 -1.65 0.19
CA HIS A 76 -14.86 -2.54 1.04
C HIS A 76 -15.96 -1.79 1.81
N LEU A 77 -15.60 -0.69 2.51
CA LEU A 77 -16.56 0.15 3.23
C LEU A 77 -17.65 0.68 2.29
N LYS A 78 -17.26 1.20 1.12
CA LYS A 78 -18.22 1.70 0.13
C LYS A 78 -19.25 0.63 -0.24
N ARG A 79 -18.84 -0.62 -0.50
CA ARG A 79 -19.79 -1.71 -0.80
C ARG A 79 -20.75 -2.01 0.35
N MET A 80 -20.25 -1.96 1.59
CA MET A 80 -21.06 -2.25 2.78
C MET A 80 -22.09 -1.17 3.11
N TYR A 81 -21.84 0.08 2.71
CA TYR A 81 -22.66 1.24 3.10
C TYR A 81 -23.30 1.99 1.93
N SER A 82 -23.18 1.52 0.67
CA SER A 82 -23.78 2.22 -0.49
C SER A 82 -25.22 1.81 -0.80
N ASP A 83 -25.77 0.79 -0.16
CA ASP A 83 -27.19 0.46 -0.31
C ASP A 83 -28.01 1.33 0.66
N PRO A 84 -28.83 2.28 0.19
CA PRO A 84 -29.82 2.91 1.05
C PRO A 84 -30.81 1.83 1.52
N PRO A 85 -31.31 1.90 2.78
CA PRO A 85 -32.32 0.97 3.24
C PRO A 85 -33.49 1.01 2.27
N THR A 86 -33.80 -0.13 1.65
CA THR A 86 -35.00 -0.27 0.83
C THR A 86 -36.18 0.14 1.71
N PRO A 87 -36.94 1.20 1.37
CA PRO A 87 -38.08 1.58 2.18
C PRO A 87 -39.05 0.38 2.23
N PRO A 88 -39.59 0.04 3.42
CA PRO A 88 -40.48 -1.11 3.55
C PRO A 88 -41.66 -0.97 2.59
N PRO A 89 -42.15 -2.08 2.00
CA PRO A 89 -43.30 -2.02 1.09
C PRO A 89 -44.45 -1.34 1.81
N GLN A 90 -44.91 -0.21 1.27
CA GLN A 90 -46.03 0.54 1.83
C GLN A 90 -47.25 -0.38 1.81
N ALA A 91 -47.73 -0.77 3.00
CA ALA A 91 -48.97 -1.53 3.14
C ALA A 91 -50.08 -0.71 2.48
N GLN A 92 -50.63 -1.24 1.38
CA GLN A 92 -51.78 -0.67 0.70
C GLN A 92 -52.95 -0.68 1.69
N GLN A 93 -53.20 0.47 2.31
CA GLN A 93 -54.40 0.69 3.11
C GLN A 93 -55.55 0.78 2.13
N HIS A 94 -56.24 -0.33 1.90
CA HIS A 94 -57.55 -0.32 1.27
C HIS A 94 -58.50 0.46 2.18
N PRO A 95 -59.21 1.49 1.67
CA PRO A 95 -60.20 2.19 2.47
C PRO A 95 -61.38 1.26 2.74
N ASN A 96 -61.68 0.99 4.02
CA ASN A 96 -62.91 0.30 4.39
C ASN A 96 -64.11 1.21 4.09
N THR A 97 -65.10 0.61 3.41
CA THR A 97 -66.43 1.14 3.15
C THR A 97 -67.22 1.27 4.45
#